data_AF-X1VZJ0-F1
#
_entry.id   AF-X1VZJ0-F1
#
_cell.length_a   1.000
_cell.length_b   1.000
_cell.length_c   1.000
_cell.angle_alpha   90.00
_cell.angle_beta   90.00
_cell.angle_gamma   90.00
#
_symmetry.space_group_name_H-M   'P 1'
#
loop_
_entity.id
_entity.type
_entity.pdbx_description
1 polymer ?
#
loop_
_entity_poly.entity_id
_entity_poly.type
_entity_poly.pdbx_seq_one_letter_code
_entity_poly.pdbx_strand_id
1 'polypeptide(L)'
;IGTSCCDIAVERKDEIGEKLVAGICGQVDGSVIPGMIGLEAGQSAYGDVYAWFRDLLSWPLENLLSSALNKKEINKVVDLIIPGLTEEAYRINPGESSLIALDWLNGRRTPYADQKLKGAILGVTLGTDAPKLFRALVEATSFGAKAIVE
;
A
#
# COMPACT_ATOMS: atom_id res chain seq x y z
N ILE A 1 0.72 7.88 -7.02
CA ILE A 1 1.20 6.91 -6.00
C ILE A 1 2.31 7.55 -5.18
N GLY A 2 2.17 7.55 -3.85
CA GLY A 2 3.14 8.08 -2.90
C GLY A 2 2.97 7.42 -1.53
N THR A 3 3.00 8.20 -0.43
CA THR A 3 2.66 7.71 0.93
C THR A 3 1.27 7.05 0.95
N SER A 4 0.32 7.63 0.24
CA SER A 4 -1.00 7.09 -0.10
C SER A 4 -1.19 7.02 -1.62
N CYS A 5 -2.33 6.49 -2.08
CA CYS A 5 -2.70 6.52 -3.51
C CYS A 5 -3.99 7.31 -3.72
N CYS A 6 -4.02 8.07 -4.81
CA CYS A 6 -5.20 8.74 -5.34
C CYS A 6 -5.37 8.23 -6.77
N ASP A 7 -6.55 7.69 -7.05
CA ASP A 7 -6.91 7.06 -8.31
C ASP A 7 -7.94 7.96 -8.99
N ILE A 8 -7.58 8.47 -10.16
CA ILE A 8 -8.37 9.43 -10.93
C ILE A 8 -8.79 8.80 -12.25
N ALA A 9 -10.08 8.82 -12.53
CA ALA A 9 -10.65 8.48 -13.83
C ALA A 9 -11.56 9.61 -14.32
N VAL A 10 -11.83 9.64 -15.62
CA VAL A 10 -12.75 10.59 -16.23
C VAL A 10 -13.69 9.84 -17.17
N GLU A 11 -14.93 10.28 -17.25
CA GLU A 11 -15.91 9.75 -18.20
C GLU A 11 -16.76 10.87 -18.80
N ARG A 12 -17.25 10.67 -20.03
CA ARG A 12 -18.17 11.60 -20.67
C ARG A 12 -19.53 11.59 -19.98
N LYS A 13 -20.19 12.76 -19.92
CA LYS A 13 -21.47 12.93 -19.24
C LYS A 13 -22.57 12.05 -19.82
N ASP A 14 -22.57 11.87 -21.14
CA ASP A 14 -23.53 11.05 -21.87
C ASP A 14 -23.31 9.55 -21.65
N GLU A 15 -22.07 9.10 -21.45
CA GLU A 15 -21.75 7.69 -21.17
C GLU A 15 -22.03 7.30 -19.72
N ILE A 16 -21.72 8.17 -18.75
CA ILE A 16 -21.98 7.89 -17.33
C ILE A 16 -23.45 8.09 -16.94
N GLY A 17 -24.13 9.06 -17.57
CA GLY A 17 -25.52 9.41 -17.26
C GLY A 17 -25.74 9.66 -15.77
N GLU A 18 -26.76 9.02 -15.20
CA GLU A 18 -27.13 9.10 -13.78
C GLU A 18 -26.40 8.04 -12.90
N LYS A 19 -25.46 7.27 -13.46
CA LYS A 19 -24.79 6.20 -12.72
C LYS A 19 -23.85 6.81 -11.68
N LEU A 20 -24.11 6.52 -10.41
CA LEU A 20 -23.22 6.85 -9.30
C LEU A 20 -22.37 5.63 -8.94
N VAL A 21 -21.05 5.81 -8.84
CA VAL A 21 -20.14 4.77 -8.37
C VAL A 21 -20.15 4.75 -6.84
N ALA A 22 -20.54 3.63 -6.24
CA ALA A 22 -20.61 3.52 -4.79
C ALA A 22 -19.20 3.40 -4.17
N GLY A 23 -18.99 4.09 -3.05
CA GLY A 23 -17.82 3.90 -2.20
C GLY A 23 -16.55 4.64 -2.63
N ILE A 24 -16.56 5.37 -3.76
CA ILE A 24 -15.49 6.29 -4.15
C ILE A 24 -15.60 7.63 -3.41
N CYS A 25 -14.56 8.46 -3.49
CA CYS A 25 -14.49 9.74 -2.77
C CYS A 25 -15.36 10.83 -3.42
N GLY A 26 -15.38 10.90 -4.74
CA GLY A 26 -16.10 11.94 -5.46
C GLY A 26 -16.39 11.61 -6.92
N GLN A 27 -17.52 12.14 -7.41
CA GLN A 27 -17.94 12.09 -8.80
C GLN A 27 -18.46 13.49 -9.17
N VAL A 28 -17.66 14.30 -9.86
CA VAL A 28 -17.93 15.74 -10.03
C VAL A 28 -17.63 16.20 -11.45
N ASP A 29 -18.59 16.91 -12.05
CA ASP A 29 -18.49 17.53 -13.37
C ASP A 29 -17.37 18.57 -13.45
N GLY A 30 -16.46 18.40 -14.41
CA GLY A 30 -15.39 19.35 -14.69
C GLY A 30 -14.27 19.36 -13.65
N SER A 31 -14.27 18.42 -12.69
CA SER A 31 -13.30 18.38 -11.58
C SER A 31 -11.88 18.00 -12.01
N VAL A 32 -11.73 17.24 -13.09
CA VAL A 32 -10.43 16.81 -13.63
C VAL A 32 -10.23 17.39 -15.03
N ILE A 33 -11.20 17.20 -15.93
CA ILE A 33 -11.19 17.75 -17.29
C ILE A 33 -12.52 18.50 -17.52
N PRO A 34 -12.50 19.77 -17.97
CA PRO A 34 -13.72 20.50 -18.30
C PRO A 34 -14.62 19.73 -19.28
N GLY A 35 -15.90 19.58 -18.93
CA GLY A 35 -16.89 18.89 -19.76
C GLY A 35 -16.94 17.37 -19.57
N MET A 36 -16.10 16.79 -18.70
CA MET A 36 -16.14 15.37 -18.32
C MET A 36 -16.45 15.23 -16.83
N ILE A 37 -17.04 14.10 -16.44
CA ILE A 37 -17.20 13.74 -15.03
C ILE A 37 -15.88 13.18 -14.53
N GLY A 38 -15.29 13.83 -13.52
CA GLY A 38 -14.13 13.30 -12.82
C GLY A 38 -14.56 12.38 -11.68
N LEU A 39 -13.87 11.25 -11.56
CA LEU A 39 -14.05 10.23 -10.53
C LEU A 39 -12.78 10.18 -9.68
N GLU A 40 -12.92 10.30 -8.38
CA GLU A 40 -11.82 10.23 -7.42
C GLU A 40 -12.02 9.06 -6.46
N ALA A 41 -10.99 8.24 -6.34
CA ALA A 41 -10.85 7.17 -5.37
C ALA A 41 -9.45 7.22 -4.72
N GLY A 42 -9.21 6.35 -3.75
CA GLY A 42 -7.86 6.18 -3.22
C GLY A 42 -7.72 5.17 -2.09
N GLN A 43 -6.46 4.80 -1.85
CA GLN A 43 -6.02 3.98 -0.73
C GLN A 43 -5.41 4.85 0.37
N SER A 44 -5.81 4.59 1.63
CA SER A 44 -5.37 5.39 2.79
C SER A 44 -3.86 5.30 3.06
N ALA A 45 -3.24 4.17 2.74
CA ALA A 45 -1.81 3.94 2.86
C ALA A 45 -1.37 3.08 1.67
N TYR A 46 -0.28 3.49 1.02
CA TYR A 46 0.36 2.71 -0.05
C TYR A 46 1.87 2.64 0.24
N GLY A 47 2.58 3.75 0.04
CA GLY A 47 3.97 3.88 0.44
C GLY A 47 4.19 3.80 1.95
N ASP A 48 3.22 4.27 2.74
CA ASP A 48 3.30 4.22 4.21
C ASP A 48 3.30 2.78 4.75
N VAL A 49 2.73 1.83 4.01
CA VAL A 49 2.81 0.39 4.35
C VAL A 49 4.27 -0.08 4.31
N TYR A 50 5.01 0.32 3.29
CA TYR A 50 6.42 -0.05 3.13
C TYR A 50 7.31 0.73 4.08
N ALA A 51 7.02 2.01 4.32
CA ALA A 51 7.74 2.80 5.31
C ALA A 51 7.58 2.21 6.72
N TRP A 52 6.36 1.83 7.10
CA TRP A 52 6.09 1.13 8.36
C TRP A 52 6.90 -0.17 8.48
N PHE A 53 6.93 -0.99 7.41
CA PHE A 53 7.66 -2.25 7.44
C PHE A 53 9.18 -2.05 7.55
N ARG A 54 9.73 -1.04 6.85
CA ARG A 54 11.12 -0.63 7.00
C ARG A 54 11.42 -0.23 8.45
N ASP A 55 10.59 0.60 9.04
CA ASP A 55 10.79 1.14 10.40
C ASP A 55 10.69 0.03 11.45
N LEU A 56 9.79 -0.94 11.24
CA LEU A 56 9.70 -2.14 12.07
C LEU A 56 11.01 -2.94 12.04
N LEU A 57 11.63 -3.09 10.86
CA LEU A 57 12.89 -3.80 10.67
C LEU A 57 14.12 -3.00 11.10
N SER A 58 14.05 -1.66 11.07
CA SER A 58 15.17 -0.80 11.46
C SER A 58 15.33 -0.65 12.96
N TRP A 59 14.28 -0.91 13.76
CA TRP A 59 14.31 -0.79 15.21
C TRP A 59 15.57 -1.37 15.88
N PRO A 60 16.00 -2.63 15.64
CA PRO A 60 17.20 -3.17 16.26
C PRO A 60 18.48 -2.46 15.80
N LEU A 61 18.54 -1.98 14.56
CA LEU A 61 19.69 -1.24 14.04
C LEU A 61 19.83 0.11 14.77
N GLU A 62 18.70 0.78 14.99
CA GLU A 62 18.66 2.09 15.63
C GLU A 62 18.87 2.02 17.14
N ASN A 63 18.40 0.95 17.80
CA ASN A 63 18.35 0.87 19.26
C ASN A 63 19.45 -0.01 19.85
N LEU A 64 19.87 -1.07 19.17
CA LEU A 64 20.83 -2.05 19.71
C LEU A 64 22.23 -1.87 19.14
N LEU A 65 22.36 -1.31 17.93
CA LEU A 65 23.66 -1.08 17.29
C LEU A 65 24.16 0.36 17.41
N SER A 66 23.44 1.22 18.13
CA SER A 66 23.81 2.64 18.33
C SER A 66 25.15 2.84 19.03
N SER A 67 25.61 1.87 19.82
CA SER A 67 26.94 1.89 20.45
C SER A 67 28.05 1.37 19.54
N ALA A 68 27.71 0.64 18.47
CA ALA A 68 28.66 -0.02 17.58
C ALA A 68 28.78 0.69 16.21
N LEU A 69 27.70 1.32 15.75
CA LEU A 69 27.62 2.02 14.48
C LEU A 69 27.17 3.46 14.72
N ASN A 70 27.71 4.39 13.93
CA ASN A 70 27.23 5.76 13.97
C ASN A 70 25.91 5.90 13.20
N LYS A 71 25.19 7.00 13.45
CA LYS A 71 23.88 7.27 12.83
C LYS A 71 23.91 7.26 11.30
N LYS A 72 25.02 7.69 10.69
CA LYS A 72 25.17 7.71 9.23
C LYS A 72 25.27 6.29 8.66
N GLU A 73 25.96 5.40 9.35
CA GLU A 73 26.06 3.98 8.97
C GLU A 73 24.70 3.28 9.13
N ILE A 74 23.99 3.52 10.24
CA ILE A 74 22.65 2.99 10.46
C ILE A 74 21.70 3.44 9.34
N ASN A 75 21.64 4.75 9.06
CA ASN A 75 20.78 5.28 7.99
C ASN A 75 21.10 4.66 6.63
N LYS A 76 22.39 4.45 6.32
CA LYS A 76 22.80 3.80 5.07
C LYS A 76 22.25 2.37 4.96
N VAL A 77 22.20 1.62 6.06
CA VAL A 77 21.61 0.27 6.08
C VAL A 77 20.09 0.35 5.95
N VAL A 78 19.43 1.28 6.66
CA VAL A 78 17.98 1.49 6.60
C VAL A 78 17.51 1.82 5.19
N ASP A 79 18.25 2.67 4.47
CA ASP A 79 17.97 3.03 3.07
C ASP A 79 18.05 1.83 2.11
N LEU A 80 18.77 0.77 2.49
CA LEU A 80 18.91 -0.45 1.69
C LEU A 80 17.84 -1.51 1.98
N ILE A 81 17.06 -1.36 3.07
CA ILE A 81 16.06 -2.37 3.48
C ILE A 81 15.03 -2.60 2.38
N ILE A 82 14.33 -1.54 1.93
CA ILE A 82 13.27 -1.68 0.92
C ILE A 82 13.82 -2.14 -0.44
N PRO A 83 14.92 -1.57 -0.99
CA PRO A 83 15.52 -2.09 -2.22
C PRO A 83 15.93 -3.56 -2.11
N GLY A 84 16.55 -3.97 -1.00
CA GLY A 84 16.95 -5.37 -0.78
C GLY A 84 15.75 -6.31 -0.67
N LEU A 85 14.73 -5.93 0.09
CA LEU A 85 13.48 -6.70 0.18
C LEU A 85 12.76 -6.80 -1.17
N THR A 86 12.81 -5.76 -2.00
CA THR A 86 12.21 -5.76 -3.34
C THR A 86 12.86 -6.81 -4.23
N GLU A 87 14.19 -6.86 -4.25
CA GLU A 87 14.94 -7.84 -5.03
C GLU A 87 14.65 -9.28 -4.56
N GLU A 88 14.65 -9.54 -3.25
CA GLU A 88 14.35 -10.88 -2.74
C GLU A 88 12.87 -11.27 -2.95
N ALA A 89 11.94 -10.34 -2.75
CA ALA A 89 10.51 -10.57 -2.98
C ALA A 89 10.14 -10.76 -4.46
N TYR A 90 10.94 -10.22 -5.39
CA TYR A 90 10.77 -10.43 -6.82
C TYR A 90 11.03 -11.90 -7.22
N ARG A 91 11.94 -12.58 -6.51
CA ARG A 91 12.30 -13.99 -6.77
C ARG A 91 11.27 -15.00 -6.26
N ILE A 92 10.33 -14.57 -5.43
CA ILE A 92 9.24 -15.40 -4.93
C ILE A 92 8.14 -15.45 -6.00
N ASN A 93 7.79 -16.64 -6.48
CA ASN A 93 6.72 -16.73 -7.48
C ASN A 93 5.37 -16.36 -6.85
N PRO A 94 4.47 -15.69 -7.60
CA PRO A 94 3.10 -15.47 -7.15
C PRO A 94 2.43 -16.78 -6.74
N GLY A 95 1.86 -16.84 -5.54
CA GLY A 95 1.21 -18.03 -4.99
C GLY A 95 2.12 -19.00 -4.22
N GLU A 96 3.45 -18.85 -4.27
CA GLU A 96 4.36 -19.57 -3.37
C GLU A 96 4.40 -18.94 -1.97
N SER A 97 4.14 -17.64 -1.87
CA SER A 97 3.91 -16.98 -0.59
C SER A 97 2.56 -17.46 -0.03
N SER A 98 2.59 -18.31 1.00
CA SER A 98 1.39 -18.74 1.72
C SER A 98 0.78 -17.63 2.60
N LEU A 99 1.30 -16.41 2.52
CA LEU A 99 0.89 -15.27 3.32
C LEU A 99 -0.16 -14.45 2.59
N ILE A 100 -1.14 -13.98 3.37
CA ILE A 100 -2.15 -13.02 2.90
C ILE A 100 -2.09 -11.82 3.84
N ALA A 101 -2.08 -10.62 3.29
CA ALA A 101 -2.14 -9.39 4.07
C ALA A 101 -3.35 -8.53 3.70
N LEU A 102 -3.81 -7.73 4.67
CA LEU A 102 -4.76 -6.64 4.47
C LEU A 102 -4.04 -5.30 4.66
N ASP A 103 -4.15 -4.40 3.68
CA ASP A 103 -3.42 -3.13 3.61
C ASP A 103 -4.02 -2.01 4.48
N TRP A 104 -5.06 -2.30 5.27
CA TRP A 104 -5.82 -1.33 6.07
C TRP A 104 -5.09 -0.86 7.35
N LEU A 105 -3.76 -0.76 7.31
CA LEU A 105 -2.93 -0.29 8.43
C LEU A 105 -3.32 1.12 8.88
N ASN A 106 -3.81 1.95 7.95
CA ASN A 106 -4.35 3.29 8.22
C ASN A 106 -5.85 3.39 7.88
N GLY A 107 -6.60 2.32 8.16
CA GLY A 107 -8.01 2.19 7.76
C GLY A 107 -8.17 2.09 6.24
N ARG A 108 -9.40 2.25 5.77
CA ARG A 108 -9.76 2.17 4.35
C ARG A 108 -10.49 3.43 3.90
N ARG A 109 -10.12 3.94 2.72
CA ARG A 109 -10.81 5.07 2.07
C ARG A 109 -11.75 4.57 0.96
N THR A 110 -11.24 3.76 0.04
CA THR A 110 -12.02 3.22 -1.08
C THR A 110 -11.80 1.71 -1.26
N PRO A 111 -12.83 0.94 -1.67
CA PRO A 111 -14.25 1.29 -1.60
C PRO A 111 -14.77 1.23 -0.16
N TYR A 112 -15.82 1.99 0.12
CA TYR A 112 -16.53 2.02 1.41
C TYR A 112 -15.62 2.43 2.58
N ALA A 113 -15.53 3.74 2.80
CA ALA A 113 -14.66 4.32 3.80
C ALA A 113 -14.97 3.80 5.21
N ASP A 114 -13.95 3.27 5.88
CA ASP A 114 -13.97 2.95 7.31
C ASP A 114 -12.56 3.11 7.90
N GLN A 115 -12.41 4.14 8.73
CA GLN A 115 -11.14 4.48 9.40
C GLN A 115 -10.84 3.58 10.60
N LYS A 116 -11.82 2.79 11.07
CA LYS A 116 -11.66 1.90 12.21
C LYS A 116 -11.00 0.57 11.82
N LEU A 117 -11.02 0.23 10.53
CA LEU A 117 -10.36 -0.96 10.01
C LEU A 117 -8.86 -0.99 10.34
N LYS A 118 -8.32 -2.20 10.40
CA LYS A 118 -6.92 -2.50 10.73
C LYS A 118 -6.35 -3.50 9.73
N GLY A 119 -5.05 -3.42 9.53
CA GLY A 119 -4.32 -4.41 8.75
C GLY A 119 -4.27 -5.77 9.44
N ALA A 120 -4.01 -6.80 8.65
CA ALA A 120 -3.83 -8.17 9.13
C ALA A 120 -2.77 -8.87 8.29
N ILE A 121 -2.08 -9.85 8.88
CA ILE A 121 -1.20 -10.77 8.16
C ILE A 121 -1.57 -12.18 8.62
N LEU A 122 -1.91 -13.04 7.66
CA LEU A 122 -2.42 -14.39 7.86
C LEU A 122 -1.45 -15.38 7.22
N GLY A 123 -1.38 -16.59 7.77
CA GLY A 123 -0.53 -17.67 7.25
C GLY A 123 0.92 -17.66 7.74
N VAL A 124 1.22 -16.91 8.81
CA VAL A 124 2.55 -16.87 9.42
C VAL A 124 2.94 -18.23 9.98
N THR A 125 4.15 -18.68 9.66
CA THR A 125 4.77 -19.91 10.17
C THR A 125 6.19 -19.63 10.67
N LEU A 126 6.84 -20.61 11.30
CA LEU A 126 8.26 -20.49 11.69
C LEU A 126 9.22 -20.33 10.48
N GLY A 127 8.76 -20.62 9.25
CA GLY A 127 9.51 -20.42 8.01
C GLY A 127 9.19 -19.09 7.30
N THR A 128 8.40 -18.23 7.92
CA THR A 128 8.11 -16.89 7.40
C THR A 128 9.30 -15.97 7.63
N ASP A 129 9.73 -15.28 6.58
CA ASP A 129 10.85 -14.34 6.58
C ASP A 129 10.40 -12.94 6.12
N ALA A 130 11.33 -11.97 6.18
CA ALA A 130 11.04 -10.58 5.83
C ALA A 130 10.68 -10.40 4.34
N PRO A 131 11.36 -11.05 3.36
CA PRO A 131 10.95 -10.97 1.96
C PRO A 131 9.52 -11.49 1.70
N LYS A 132 9.11 -12.61 2.31
CA LYS A 132 7.74 -13.12 2.16
C LYS A 132 6.70 -12.17 2.74
N LEU A 133 6.97 -11.59 3.92
CA LEU A 133 6.09 -10.58 4.52
C LEU A 133 5.99 -9.33 3.63
N PHE A 134 7.13 -8.84 3.13
CA PHE A 134 7.16 -7.70 2.22
C PHE A 134 6.37 -7.97 0.94
N ARG A 135 6.55 -9.15 0.33
CA ARG A 135 5.79 -9.58 -0.84
C ARG A 135 4.28 -9.55 -0.59
N ALA A 136 3.83 -10.10 0.54
CA ALA A 136 2.41 -10.11 0.90
C ALA A 136 1.85 -8.69 1.07
N LEU A 137 2.63 -7.75 1.61
CA LEU A 137 2.23 -6.33 1.71
C LEU A 137 2.14 -5.66 0.34
N VAL A 138 3.07 -5.94 -0.57
CA VAL A 138 3.04 -5.45 -1.97
C VAL A 138 1.82 -6.00 -2.72
N GLU A 139 1.50 -7.27 -2.51
CA GLU A 139 0.31 -7.89 -3.08
C GLU A 139 -0.97 -7.29 -2.49
N ALA A 140 -1.02 -7.08 -1.16
CA ALA A 140 -2.18 -6.49 -0.49
C ALA A 140 -2.50 -5.08 -0.98
N THR A 141 -1.49 -4.20 -1.12
CA THR A 141 -1.70 -2.85 -1.67
C THR A 141 -2.12 -2.90 -3.14
N SER A 142 -1.58 -3.84 -3.93
CA SER A 142 -1.99 -4.06 -5.33
C SER A 142 -3.44 -4.56 -5.43
N PHE A 143 -3.86 -5.46 -4.53
CA PHE A 143 -5.25 -5.91 -4.44
C PHE A 143 -6.19 -4.81 -3.95
N GLY A 144 -5.72 -3.92 -3.07
CA GLY A 144 -6.45 -2.72 -2.70
C GLY A 144 -6.72 -1.81 -3.90
N ALA A 145 -5.72 -1.58 -4.76
CA ALA A 145 -5.89 -0.84 -6.01
C ALA A 145 -6.85 -1.57 -6.98
N LYS A 146 -6.73 -2.89 -7.11
CA LYS A 146 -7.65 -3.69 -7.92
C LYS A 146 -9.11 -3.55 -7.44
N ALA A 147 -9.34 -3.59 -6.13
CA ALA A 147 -10.66 -3.45 -5.53
C ALA A 147 -11.28 -2.04 -5.68
N ILE A 148 -10.49 -1.04 -6.10
CA ILE A 148 -11.00 0.29 -6.49
C ILE A 148 -11.51 0.28 -7.94
N VAL A 149 -10.85 -0.50 -8.80
CA VAL A 149 -11.16 -0.58 -10.23
C VAL A 149 -12.37 -1.48 -10.52
N GLU A 150 -12.54 -2.55 -9.74
CA GLU A 150 -13.66 -3.50 -9.84
C GLU A 150 -14.95 -2.97 -9.18
#